data_AF-A0A443SD77-F1
#
_entry.id   AF-A0A443SD77-F1
#
_cell.length_a   1.000
_cell.length_b   1.000
_cell.length_c   1.000
_cell.angle_alpha   90.00
_cell.angle_beta   90.00
_cell.angle_gamma   90.00
#
_symmetry.space_group_name_H-M   'P 1'
#
loop_
_entity.id
_entity.type
_entity.pdbx_description
1 polymer ?
#
loop_
_entity_poly.entity_id
_entity_poly.type
_entity_poly.pdbx_seq_one_letter_code
_entity_poly.pdbx_strand_id
1 'polypeptide(L)' 'MGGCQDNDQDELFDQILRGNFEFTSPYWDQNSNSAKQLIINMLQVDPDKRYSAIQVKQHPWVQFLSFVT' A
#
# COMPACT_ATOMS: atom_id res chain seq x y z
N MET A 1 -22.05 -28.56 -3.94
CA MET A 1 -21.70 -27.92 -2.66
C MET A 1 -20.84 -26.72 -3.00
N GLY A 2 -21.42 -25.52 -3.07
CA GLY A 2 -20.69 -24.27 -3.25
C GLY A 2 -20.63 -23.55 -1.92
N GLY A 3 -19.47 -23.54 -1.27
CA GLY A 3 -19.25 -22.75 -0.06
C GLY A 3 -19.23 -21.28 -0.45
N CYS A 4 -20.15 -20.49 0.12
CA CYS A 4 -20.15 -19.05 -0.02
C CYS A 4 -18.83 -18.50 0.53
N GLN A 5 -18.19 -17.63 -0.25
CA GLN A 5 -16.91 -16.98 0.02
C GLN A 5 -16.99 -15.92 1.14
N ASP A 6 -17.90 -16.08 2.11
CA ASP A 6 -18.15 -15.09 3.17
C ASP A 6 -16.97 -15.02 4.16
N ASN A 7 -16.43 -16.18 4.56
CA ASN A 7 -15.33 -16.23 5.54
C ASN A 7 -14.07 -15.51 5.05
N ASP A 8 -13.77 -15.59 3.75
CA ASP A 8 -12.60 -14.94 3.15
C ASP A 8 -12.75 -13.41 3.07
N GLN A 9 -13.98 -12.91 2.95
CA GLN A 9 -14.23 -11.46 2.91
C GLN A 9 -14.10 -10.83 4.29
N ASP A 10 -14.65 -11.48 5.33
CA ASP A 10 -14.56 -10.96 6.70
C ASP A 10 -13.10 -10.87 7.16
N GLU A 11 -12.29 -11.90 6.90
CA GLU A 11 -10.85 -11.87 7.21
C GLU A 11 -10.11 -10.78 6.42
N LEU A 12 -10.47 -10.57 5.15
CA LEU A 12 -9.90 -9.51 4.33
C LEU A 12 -10.25 -8.12 4.87
N PHE A 13 -11.51 -7.87 5.23
CA PHE A 13 -11.93 -6.59 5.81
C PHE A 13 -11.22 -6.33 7.13
N ASP A 14 -11.05 -7.36 7.97
CA ASP A 14 -10.27 -7.26 9.21
C ASP A 14 -8.82 -6.84 8.97
N GLN A 15 -8.17 -7.39 7.95
CA GLN A 15 -6.80 -7.00 7.58
C GLN A 15 -6.72 -5.55 7.08
N ILE A 16 -7.69 -5.14 6.25
CA ILE A 16 -7.78 -3.75 5.75
C ILE A 16 -7.97 -2.77 6.90
N LEU A 17 -8.87 -3.08 7.85
CA LEU A 17 -9.13 -2.23 9.02
C LEU A 17 -7.92 -2.13 9.95
N ARG A 18 -7.14 -3.22 10.09
CA ARG A 18 -5.89 -3.22 10.86
C ARG A 18 -4.76 -2.49 10.16
N GLY A 19 -4.81 -2.36 8.83
CA GLY A 19 -3.72 -1.81 8.02
C GLY A 19 -2.45 -2.65 8.10
N ASN A 20 -2.58 -3.95 8.43
CA ASN A 20 -1.45 -4.86 8.50
C ASN A 20 -1.13 -5.36 7.09
N PHE A 21 0.06 -5.01 6.60
CA PHE A 21 0.62 -5.55 5.38
C PHE A 21 2.13 -5.67 5.53
N GLU A 22 2.73 -6.56 4.76
CA GLU A 22 4.17 -6.79 4.76
C GLU A 22 4.71 -6.87 3.33
N PHE A 23 5.95 -6.43 3.14
CA PHE A 23 6.65 -6.55 1.86
C PHE A 23 7.41 -7.87 1.85
N THR A 24 6.79 -8.89 1.26
CA THR A 24 7.34 -10.25 1.25
C THR A 24 8.57 -10.39 0.34
N SER A 25 9.62 -10.99 0.87
CA SER A 25 10.78 -11.44 0.09
C SER A 25 10.42 -12.72 -0.70
N PRO A 26 10.95 -12.93 -1.92
CA PRO A 26 11.93 -12.10 -2.63
C PRO A 26 11.33 -11.02 -3.53
N TYR A 27 10.01 -11.04 -3.73
CA TYR A 27 9.33 -10.21 -4.73
C TYR A 27 9.53 -8.71 -4.52
N TRP A 28 9.60 -8.28 -3.26
CA TRP A 28 9.79 -6.88 -2.91
C TRP A 28 11.24 -6.47 -2.70
N ASP A 29 12.21 -7.38 -2.78
CA ASP A 29 13.60 -7.08 -2.42
C ASP A 29 14.26 -6.13 -3.42
N GLN A 30 13.93 -6.27 -4.70
CA GLN A 30 14.45 -5.41 -5.77
C GLN A 30 13.74 -4.06 -5.87
N ASN A 31 12.60 -3.90 -5.19
CA ASN A 31 11.83 -2.66 -5.22
C ASN A 31 12.47 -1.60 -4.33
N SER A 32 12.58 -0.37 -4.85
CA SER A 32 13.21 0.74 -4.14
C SER A 32 12.54 1.02 -2.78
N ASN A 33 13.35 1.39 -1.78
CA ASN A 33 12.85 1.78 -0.46
C ASN A 33 11.89 2.97 -0.54
N SER A 34 12.08 3.88 -1.51
CA SER A 34 11.16 5.00 -1.73
C SER A 34 9.78 4.54 -2.21
N ALA A 35 9.68 3.51 -3.04
CA ALA A 35 8.39 2.91 -3.45
C ALA A 35 7.65 2.33 -2.23
N LYS A 36 8.35 1.55 -1.40
CA LYS A 36 7.78 0.94 -0.19
C LYS A 36 7.29 2.01 0.79
N GLN A 37 8.10 3.05 0.99
CA GLN A 37 7.74 4.16 1.87
C GLN A 37 6.49 4.90 1.41
N LEU A 38 6.33 5.08 0.10
CA LEU A 38 5.11 5.68 -0.46
C LEU A 38 3.88 4.83 -0.14
N ILE A 39 3.94 3.51 -0.36
CA ILE A 39 2.84 2.58 -0.08
C ILE A 39 2.47 2.63 1.41
N ILE A 40 3.46 2.64 2.32
CA ILE A 40 3.22 2.76 3.76
C ILE A 40 2.46 4.05 4.10
N ASN A 41 2.83 5.17 3.49
CA ASN A 41 2.17 6.45 3.74
C ASN A 41 0.75 6.53 3.12
N MET A 42 0.48 5.77 2.06
CA MET A 42 -0.86 5.69 1.44
C MET A 42 -1.81 4.74 2.17
N LEU A 43 -1.29 3.68 2.78
CA LEU A 43 -2.05 2.66 3.52
C LEU A 43 -2.11 2.94 5.04
N GLN A 44 -1.93 4.20 5.47
CA GLN A 44 -2.14 4.58 6.86
C GLN A 44 -3.62 4.39 7.26
N VAL A 45 -3.85 3.69 8.37
CA VAL A 45 -5.20 3.51 8.96
C VAL A 45 -5.78 4.85 9.37
N ASP A 46 -4.95 5.70 9.98
CA ASP A 46 -5.29 7.08 10.36
C ASP A 46 -5.37 7.99 9.12
N PRO A 47 -6.55 8.53 8.78
CA PRO A 47 -6.72 9.37 7.59
C PRO A 47 -5.95 10.68 7.69
N ASP A 48 -5.67 11.21 8.88
CA ASP A 48 -4.91 12.45 9.06
C ASP A 48 -3.42 12.25 8.80
N LYS A 49 -2.92 11.02 8.96
CA LYS A 49 -1.56 10.62 8.60
C LYS A 49 -1.44 10.12 7.17
N ARG A 50 -2.57 9.79 6.53
CA ARG A 50 -2.60 9.26 5.17
C ARG A 50 -2.24 10.36 4.17
N TYR A 51 -1.35 10.03 3.24
CA TYR A 51 -0.99 10.97 2.20
C TYR A 51 -2.18 11.33 1.31
N SER A 52 -2.37 12.64 1.15
CA SER A 52 -3.23 13.19 0.12
C SER A 52 -2.64 12.97 -1.28
N ALA A 53 -3.48 13.03 -2.31
CA ALA A 53 -3.03 12.90 -3.70
C ALA A 53 -1.93 13.91 -4.08
N ILE A 54 -1.96 15.12 -3.50
CA ILE A 54 -0.94 16.15 -3.71
C ILE A 54 0.40 15.72 -3.12
N GLN A 55 0.40 15.19 -1.89
CA GLN A 55 1.61 14.69 -1.24
C GLN A 55 2.20 13.48 -1.97
N VAL A 56 1.35 12.57 -2.46
CA VAL A 56 1.78 11.43 -3.31
C VAL A 56 2.48 11.93 -4.57
N LYS A 57 1.90 12.91 -5.28
CA LYS A 57 2.49 13.49 -6.49
C LYS A 57 3.88 14.08 -6.23
N GLN A 58 4.08 14.69 -5.07
CA GLN A 58 5.35 15.32 -4.68
C GLN A 58 6.39 14.31 -4.15
N HIS A 59 5.99 13.06 -3.90
CA HIS A 59 6.90 12.05 -3.35
C HIS A 59 8.04 11.73 -4.32
N PRO A 60 9.30 11.55 -3.84
CA PRO A 60 10.46 11.30 -4.69
C PRO A 60 10.30 10.14 -5.66
N TRP A 61 9.57 9.09 -5.26
CA TRP A 61 9.28 7.95 -6.14
C TRP A 61 8.45 8.34 -7.38
N VAL A 62 7.43 9.18 -7.21
CA VAL A 62 6.57 9.63 -8.32
C VAL A 62 7.30 10.68 -9.17
N GLN A 63 8.00 11.61 -8.53
CA GLN A 63 8.81 12.62 -9.22
C GLN A 63 9.88 11.95 -10.08
N PHE A 64 10.60 10.95 -9.55
CA PHE A 64 11.61 10.21 -10.31
C PHE A 64 11.03 9.57 -11.58
N LEU A 65 9.86 8.94 -11.50
CA LEU A 65 9.18 8.38 -12.69
C LEU A 65 8.87 9.47 -13.72
N SER A 66 8.47 10.67 -13.29
CA SER A 66 8.14 11.77 -14.22
C SER A 66 9.36 12.35 -14.96
N PHE A 67 10.58 12.16 -14.45
CA PHE A 67 11.80 12.60 -15.13
C PHE A 67 12.33 11.59 -16.15
N VAL A 68 11.76 10.38 -16.22
CA VAL A 68 12.19 9.31 -17.14
C VAL A 68 11.35 9.29 -18.44
N THR A 69 10.45 10.26 -18.63
CA THR A 69 9.67 10.48 -19.86
C THR A 69 10.13 11.73 -20.58
#